data_AF-A0A8T4RME7-F1
#
_entry.id   AF-A0A8T4RME7-F1
#
_cell.length_a   1.000
_cell.length_b   1.000
_cell.length_c   1.000
_cell.angle_alpha   90.00
_cell.angle_beta   90.00
_cell.angle_gamma   90.00
#
_symmetry.space_group_name_H-M   'P 1'
#
loop_
_entity.id
_entity.type
_entity.pdbx_description
1 polymer ?
#
loop_
_entity_poly.entity_id
_entity_poly.type
_entity_poly.pdbx_seq_one_letter_code
_entity_poly.pdbx_strand_id
1 'polypeptide(L)'
;FIVGAKKNLSYFNFPEKKNHENLNVFKMLDRNPSNVRKISQEQRACLDLWQEIISKIPKEDPLPSFPIWGMEYGANYPYEDKSPHASKSQELSKYRGKFGNSLNGLDKEDQLKLLPSYARTPQKEFPEWKKEFIRKNRAFFSKYHIIIGTLMKKLEKYPPSWQKFEWNCLDGERNIRKHIIQFRASGIRVKRTNYFPALVLTTTQRPIIGWEDRYITPKEAARLQSLHKIKLPESENMASRYLGNAVNAKIVRLIGKNLLV
;
A
#
# COMPACT_ATOMS: atom_id res chain seq x y z
N PHE A 1 0.13 -11.43 19.63
CA PHE A 1 -0.60 -12.39 20.51
C PHE A 1 -0.51 -11.85 21.91
N ILE A 2 -1.58 -11.95 22.69
CA ILE A 2 -1.61 -11.59 24.11
C ILE A 2 -1.98 -12.86 24.86
N VAL A 3 -1.23 -13.18 25.90
CA VAL A 3 -1.46 -14.32 26.78
C VAL A 3 -1.72 -13.77 28.17
N GLY A 4 -2.81 -14.19 28.80
CA GLY A 4 -3.17 -13.80 30.16
C GLY A 4 -3.60 -15.01 30.96
N ALA A 5 -3.36 -15.00 32.28
CA ALA A 5 -3.81 -16.02 33.21
C ALA A 5 -4.48 -15.39 34.42
N LYS A 6 -5.42 -16.13 35.02
CA LYS A 6 -6.08 -15.73 36.28
C LYS A 6 -5.20 -15.94 37.51
N LYS A 7 -4.27 -16.90 37.47
CA LYS A 7 -3.41 -17.28 38.62
C LYS A 7 -1.95 -16.91 38.39
N ASN A 8 -1.22 -17.64 37.54
CA ASN A 8 0.17 -17.32 37.19
C ASN A 8 0.48 -17.72 35.74
N LEU A 9 1.60 -17.18 35.22
CA LEU A 9 2.25 -17.58 33.96
C LEU A 9 3.75 -17.84 34.16
N SER A 10 4.20 -18.19 35.37
CA SER A 10 5.64 -18.28 35.69
C SER A 10 6.35 -19.40 34.92
N TYR A 11 5.61 -20.42 34.47
CA TYR A 11 6.11 -21.52 33.65
C TYR A 11 6.03 -21.23 32.14
N PHE A 12 5.31 -20.19 31.72
CA PHE A 12 5.08 -19.90 30.32
C PHE A 12 6.23 -19.09 29.72
N ASN A 13 6.73 -19.55 28.57
CA ASN A 13 7.59 -18.76 27.70
C ASN A 13 6.99 -18.72 26.30
N PHE A 14 7.10 -17.58 25.61
CA PHE A 14 6.73 -17.53 24.19
C PHE A 14 7.63 -18.48 23.37
N PRO A 15 7.12 -19.07 22.28
CA PRO A 15 7.92 -19.90 21.40
C PRO A 15 9.13 -19.15 20.86
N GLU A 16 10.29 -19.80 20.86
CA GLU A 16 11.51 -19.20 20.31
C GLU A 16 11.35 -18.86 18.82
N LYS A 17 11.87 -17.69 18.45
CA LYS A 17 11.88 -17.24 17.07
C LYS A 17 12.86 -18.10 16.28
N LYS A 18 12.35 -18.82 15.28
CA LYS A 18 13.20 -19.51 14.31
C LYS A 18 13.61 -18.56 13.21
N ASN A 19 14.93 -18.44 12.99
CA ASN A 19 15.44 -17.79 11.79
C ASN A 19 15.26 -18.75 10.62
N HIS A 20 14.62 -18.26 9.57
CA HIS A 20 14.41 -19.01 8.35
C HIS A 20 15.22 -18.33 7.25
N GLU A 21 16.31 -18.96 6.87
CA GLU A 21 17.00 -18.62 5.63
C GLU A 21 16.08 -19.05 4.46
N ASN A 22 15.98 -18.20 3.43
CA ASN A 22 15.21 -18.49 2.20
C ASN A 22 13.69 -18.59 2.37
N LEU A 23 13.08 -17.66 3.12
CA LEU A 23 11.62 -17.48 3.08
C LEU A 23 11.17 -17.11 1.67
N ASN A 24 10.18 -17.84 1.15
CA ASN A 24 9.52 -17.49 -0.10
C ASN A 24 8.03 -17.83 -0.08
N VAL A 25 7.26 -17.02 -0.79
CA VAL A 25 5.80 -17.13 -0.89
C VAL A 25 5.33 -18.25 -1.82
N PHE A 26 6.18 -18.67 -2.75
CA PHE A 26 5.82 -19.62 -3.81
C PHE A 26 5.31 -20.96 -3.29
N LYS A 27 5.84 -21.43 -2.15
CA LYS A 27 5.38 -22.67 -1.50
C LYS A 27 3.93 -22.62 -1.02
N MET A 28 3.36 -21.42 -0.89
CA MET A 28 1.99 -21.21 -0.43
C MET A 28 1.00 -21.09 -1.59
N LEU A 29 1.51 -20.90 -2.81
CA LEU A 29 0.74 -20.70 -4.02
C LEU A 29 0.48 -22.01 -4.74
N ASP A 30 -0.68 -22.08 -5.39
CA ASP A 30 -1.03 -23.19 -6.27
C ASP A 30 -0.30 -23.06 -7.61
N ARG A 31 0.09 -24.19 -8.19
CA ARG A 31 0.55 -24.23 -9.58
C ARG A 31 -0.68 -24.25 -10.49
N ASN A 32 -0.80 -23.26 -11.39
CA ASN A 32 -1.89 -23.14 -12.35
C ASN A 32 -3.30 -23.31 -11.73
N PRO A 33 -3.66 -22.50 -10.71
CA PRO A 33 -4.98 -22.60 -10.09
C PRO A 33 -6.11 -22.33 -11.09
N SER A 34 -7.18 -23.13 -10.99
CA SER A 34 -8.44 -22.90 -11.69
C SER A 34 -9.32 -21.87 -10.97
N ASN A 35 -10.25 -21.24 -11.71
CA ASN A 35 -11.25 -20.31 -11.17
C ASN A 35 -10.67 -19.14 -10.36
N VAL A 36 -9.58 -18.55 -10.86
CA VAL A 36 -8.94 -17.41 -10.21
C VAL A 36 -9.59 -16.08 -10.56
N ARG A 37 -9.70 -15.21 -9.57
CA ARG A 37 -10.08 -13.81 -9.78
C ARG A 37 -8.89 -13.05 -10.35
N LYS A 38 -8.99 -12.60 -11.60
CA LYS A 38 -8.00 -11.73 -12.25
C LYS A 38 -8.13 -10.28 -11.77
N ILE A 39 -7.05 -9.51 -11.90
CA ILE A 39 -7.11 -8.05 -11.75
C ILE A 39 -7.92 -7.44 -12.90
N SER A 40 -8.57 -6.30 -12.66
CA SER A 40 -9.31 -5.62 -13.74
C SER A 40 -8.36 -5.01 -14.78
N GLN A 41 -8.89 -4.70 -15.96
CA GLN A 41 -8.13 -3.99 -17.00
C GLN A 41 -7.63 -2.62 -16.51
N GLU A 42 -8.44 -1.91 -15.72
CA GLU A 42 -8.07 -0.61 -15.16
C GLU A 42 -6.92 -0.74 -14.14
N GLN A 43 -6.95 -1.78 -13.29
CA GLN A 43 -5.86 -2.08 -12.36
C GLN A 43 -4.58 -2.42 -13.11
N ARG A 44 -4.67 -3.27 -14.14
CA ARG A 44 -3.55 -3.62 -15.03
C ARG A 44 -2.93 -2.37 -15.63
N ALA A 45 -3.73 -1.52 -16.26
CA ALA A 45 -3.27 -0.28 -16.88
C ALA A 45 -2.63 0.69 -15.87
N CYS A 46 -3.16 0.77 -14.64
CA CYS A 46 -2.55 1.58 -13.59
C CYS A 46 -1.18 1.05 -13.15
N LEU A 47 -1.05 -0.27 -13.00
CA LEU A 47 0.23 -0.91 -12.67
C LEU A 47 1.25 -0.74 -13.80
N ASP A 48 0.81 -0.79 -15.05
CA ASP A 48 1.67 -0.57 -16.22
C ASP A 48 2.17 0.88 -16.25
N LEU A 49 1.30 1.86 -15.97
CA LEU A 49 1.71 3.26 -15.84
C LEU A 49 2.73 3.45 -14.70
N TRP A 50 2.50 2.83 -13.53
CA TRP A 50 3.49 2.88 -12.44
C TRP A 50 4.80 2.20 -12.81
N GLN A 51 4.74 1.09 -13.56
CA GLN A 51 5.94 0.43 -14.08
C GLN A 51 6.72 1.37 -15.00
N GLU A 52 6.05 2.06 -15.93
CA GLU A 52 6.67 3.07 -16.79
C GLU A 52 7.34 4.17 -15.95
N ILE A 53 6.64 4.70 -14.93
CA ILE A 53 7.16 5.75 -14.05
C ILE A 53 8.45 5.30 -13.35
N ILE A 54 8.45 4.13 -12.70
CA ILE A 54 9.65 3.67 -11.96
C ILE A 54 10.80 3.27 -12.89
N SER A 55 10.50 2.82 -14.11
CA SER A 55 11.50 2.50 -15.13
C SER A 55 12.20 3.74 -15.68
N LYS A 56 11.61 4.92 -15.54
CA LYS A 56 12.23 6.20 -15.92
C LYS A 56 13.23 6.73 -14.88
N ILE A 57 13.20 6.20 -13.66
CA ILE A 57 14.17 6.57 -12.63
C ILE A 57 15.50 5.86 -12.92
N PRO A 58 16.65 6.58 -12.96
CA PRO A 58 17.97 5.98 -13.16
C PRO A 58 18.21 4.79 -12.23
N LYS A 59 18.91 3.76 -12.70
CA LYS A 59 19.11 2.52 -11.94
C LYS A 59 19.99 2.74 -10.71
N GLU A 60 20.88 3.72 -10.80
CA GLU A 60 21.83 4.17 -9.79
C GLU A 60 21.10 4.89 -8.64
N ASP A 61 19.97 5.53 -8.94
CA ASP A 61 19.14 6.23 -7.97
C ASP A 61 18.17 5.25 -7.32
N PRO A 62 18.28 4.92 -6.02
CA PRO A 62 17.34 4.00 -5.37
C PRO A 62 15.92 4.55 -5.42
N LEU A 63 14.94 3.64 -5.57
CA LEU A 63 13.54 4.04 -5.46
C LEU A 63 13.26 4.54 -4.02
N PRO A 64 12.40 5.58 -3.86
CA PRO A 64 12.06 6.12 -2.56
C PRO A 64 11.61 5.06 -1.54
N SER A 65 12.13 5.18 -0.31
CA SER A 65 11.66 4.39 0.86
C SER A 65 10.39 4.95 1.50
N PHE A 66 9.95 6.14 1.06
CA PHE A 66 8.69 6.76 1.46
C PHE A 66 7.62 6.56 0.37
N PRO A 67 6.33 6.61 0.71
CA PRO A 67 5.27 6.53 -0.29
C PRO A 67 5.31 7.74 -1.22
N ILE A 68 5.40 7.48 -2.52
CA ILE A 68 5.26 8.48 -3.58
C ILE A 68 3.80 8.89 -3.64
N TRP A 69 3.52 10.18 -3.48
CA TRP A 69 2.21 10.79 -3.59
C TRP A 69 2.15 11.57 -4.89
N GLY A 70 1.62 10.95 -5.96
CA GLY A 70 1.57 11.55 -7.30
C GLY A 70 0.95 12.96 -7.34
N MET A 71 0.10 13.27 -6.37
CA MET A 71 -0.58 14.57 -6.24
C MET A 71 0.37 15.71 -5.96
N GLU A 72 1.53 15.44 -5.36
CA GLU A 72 2.53 16.48 -5.12
C GLU A 72 3.31 16.86 -6.37
N TYR A 73 3.15 16.13 -7.49
CA TYR A 73 3.73 16.55 -8.76
C TYR A 73 3.19 17.92 -9.18
N GLY A 74 4.06 18.91 -9.34
CA GLY A 74 3.70 20.28 -9.72
C GLY A 74 2.95 21.09 -8.65
N ALA A 75 2.63 20.50 -7.50
CA ALA A 75 1.96 21.19 -6.41
C ALA A 75 2.94 22.05 -5.62
N ASN A 76 2.52 23.26 -5.23
CA ASN A 76 3.35 24.16 -4.42
C ASN A 76 2.58 24.90 -3.32
N TYR A 77 1.33 24.52 -3.06
CA TYR A 77 0.52 25.07 -1.96
C TYR A 77 1.25 25.00 -0.59
N PRO A 78 0.95 25.92 0.36
CA PRO A 78 1.63 25.99 1.65
C PRO A 78 1.40 24.73 2.50
N TYR A 79 2.44 24.28 3.18
CA TYR A 79 2.39 23.08 4.03
C TYR A 79 3.25 23.15 5.30
N GLU A 80 4.23 24.05 5.37
CA GLU A 80 5.18 24.15 6.50
C GLU A 80 4.51 24.80 7.71
N ASP A 81 4.12 26.07 7.60
CA ASP A 81 3.60 26.84 8.75
C ASP A 81 2.07 26.83 8.86
N LYS A 82 1.39 26.54 7.74
CA LYS A 82 -0.08 26.50 7.68
C LYS A 82 -0.57 25.51 6.65
N SER A 83 -1.69 24.87 6.95
CA SER A 83 -2.39 24.03 5.98
C SER A 83 -3.10 24.90 4.94
N PRO A 84 -3.43 24.32 3.77
CA PRO A 84 -4.26 25.02 2.79
C PRO A 84 -5.64 25.37 3.32
N HIS A 85 -6.23 24.55 4.19
CA HIS A 85 -7.52 24.83 4.79
C HIS A 85 -7.47 26.12 5.63
N ALA A 86 -6.39 26.32 6.39
CA ALA A 86 -6.17 27.50 7.22
C ALA A 86 -5.78 28.78 6.45
N SER A 87 -5.39 28.64 5.18
CA SER A 87 -5.01 29.78 4.33
C SER A 87 -6.23 30.48 3.75
N LYS A 88 -6.17 31.80 3.49
CA LYS A 88 -7.27 32.51 2.81
C LYS A 88 -7.29 32.18 1.31
N SER A 89 -8.43 32.37 0.64
CA SER A 89 -8.55 32.10 -0.80
C SER A 89 -7.59 32.98 -1.63
N GLN A 90 -7.48 34.28 -1.32
CA GLN A 90 -6.55 35.18 -2.00
C GLN A 90 -5.09 34.77 -1.83
N GLU A 91 -4.73 34.15 -0.70
CA GLU A 91 -3.39 33.62 -0.49
C GLU A 91 -3.15 32.38 -1.34
N LEU A 92 -4.12 31.47 -1.38
CA LEU A 92 -4.05 30.25 -2.18
C LEU A 92 -3.95 30.51 -3.68
N SER A 93 -4.51 31.62 -4.18
CA SER A 93 -4.47 32.00 -5.60
C SER A 93 -3.05 32.11 -6.19
N LYS A 94 -2.03 32.27 -5.34
CA LYS A 94 -0.61 32.33 -5.76
C LYS A 94 0.00 30.96 -6.02
N TYR A 95 -0.72 29.88 -5.71
CA TYR A 95 -0.19 28.53 -5.69
C TYR A 95 -0.89 27.59 -6.69
N ARG A 96 -0.35 26.38 -6.77
CA ARG A 96 -0.80 25.26 -7.57
C ARG A 96 -1.15 24.09 -6.66
N GLY A 97 -2.30 23.49 -6.93
CA GLY A 97 -2.80 22.28 -6.29
C GLY A 97 -2.20 21.01 -6.89
N LYS A 98 -2.90 19.89 -6.74
CA LYS A 98 -2.48 18.58 -7.23
C LYS A 98 -2.18 18.65 -8.73
N PHE A 99 -1.15 17.95 -9.18
CA PHE A 99 -0.72 17.91 -10.59
C PHE A 99 -0.42 19.28 -11.22
N GLY A 100 -0.18 20.31 -10.41
CA GLY A 100 0.15 21.65 -10.91
C GLY A 100 -1.04 22.49 -11.35
N ASN A 101 -2.27 22.05 -11.07
CA ASN A 101 -3.49 22.83 -11.36
C ASN A 101 -3.44 24.20 -10.65
N SER A 102 -3.64 25.29 -11.40
CA SER A 102 -3.63 26.64 -10.85
C SER A 102 -4.78 26.84 -9.86
N LEU A 103 -4.51 27.49 -8.72
CA LEU A 103 -5.54 27.89 -7.76
C LEU A 103 -6.02 29.34 -7.97
N ASN A 104 -5.43 30.06 -8.93
CA ASN A 104 -5.74 31.45 -9.21
C ASN A 104 -7.14 31.61 -9.81
N GLY A 105 -7.86 32.66 -9.40
CA GLY A 105 -9.19 33.00 -9.92
C GLY A 105 -10.33 32.09 -9.45
N LEU A 106 -10.06 31.17 -8.53
CA LEU A 106 -11.04 30.24 -7.97
C LEU A 106 -11.47 30.67 -6.57
N ASP A 107 -12.72 30.38 -6.21
CA ASP A 107 -13.17 30.52 -4.83
C ASP A 107 -12.52 29.47 -3.92
N LYS A 108 -12.75 29.60 -2.60
CA LYS A 108 -12.13 28.72 -1.62
C LYS A 108 -12.53 27.25 -1.82
N GLU A 109 -13.78 26.99 -2.17
CA GLU A 109 -14.29 25.63 -2.27
C GLU A 109 -13.65 24.90 -3.45
N ASP A 110 -13.58 25.57 -4.60
CA ASP A 110 -12.98 25.05 -5.82
C ASP A 110 -11.45 24.91 -5.70
N GLN A 111 -10.80 25.85 -5.00
CA GLN A 111 -9.38 25.69 -4.64
C GLN A 111 -9.15 24.40 -3.85
N LEU A 112 -9.99 24.09 -2.85
CA LEU A 112 -9.87 22.87 -2.05
C LEU A 112 -10.10 21.60 -2.90
N LYS A 113 -10.99 21.62 -3.90
CA LYS A 113 -11.21 20.50 -4.84
C LYS A 113 -9.97 20.19 -5.68
N LEU A 114 -9.12 21.18 -5.94
CA LEU A 114 -7.84 21.04 -6.63
C LEU A 114 -6.68 20.65 -5.71
N LEU A 115 -6.87 20.50 -4.41
CA LEU A 115 -5.82 20.01 -3.51
C LEU A 115 -5.83 18.48 -3.36
N PRO A 116 -4.72 17.86 -2.94
CA PRO A 116 -4.72 16.47 -2.50
C PRO A 116 -5.73 16.23 -1.37
N SER A 117 -6.38 15.07 -1.33
CA SER A 117 -7.49 14.81 -0.38
C SER A 117 -7.10 15.01 1.10
N TYR A 118 -5.87 14.65 1.49
CA TYR A 118 -5.37 14.86 2.86
C TYR A 118 -5.11 16.32 3.23
N ALA A 119 -5.03 17.20 2.23
CA ALA A 119 -4.78 18.63 2.41
C ALA A 119 -6.09 19.45 2.55
N ARG A 120 -7.24 18.80 2.36
CA ARG A 120 -8.57 19.42 2.48
C ARG A 120 -9.14 19.38 3.90
N THR A 121 -8.58 18.52 4.75
CA THR A 121 -9.03 18.32 6.13
C THR A 121 -8.96 19.63 6.92
N PRO A 122 -10.03 20.01 7.65
CA PRO A 122 -10.01 21.18 8.53
C PRO A 122 -8.99 21.04 9.66
N GLN A 123 -7.81 21.64 9.47
CA GLN A 123 -6.73 21.67 10.45
C GLN A 123 -5.90 22.92 10.25
N LYS A 124 -5.33 23.49 11.31
CA LYS A 124 -4.46 24.68 11.21
C LYS A 124 -3.13 24.34 10.53
N GLU A 125 -2.53 23.23 10.93
CA GLU A 125 -1.23 22.76 10.46
C GLU A 125 -1.26 21.26 10.19
N PHE A 126 -0.31 20.80 9.38
CA PHE A 126 -0.06 19.37 9.23
C PHE A 126 0.79 18.83 10.38
N PRO A 127 0.63 17.57 10.78
CA PRO A 127 1.58 16.92 11.67
C PRO A 127 2.95 16.77 10.99
N GLU A 128 4.03 16.75 11.76
CA GLU A 128 5.41 16.82 11.24
C GLU A 128 5.73 15.73 10.21
N TRP A 129 5.33 14.48 10.49
CA TRP A 129 5.52 13.37 9.55
C TRP A 129 4.91 13.63 8.16
N LYS A 130 3.81 14.40 8.09
CA LYS A 130 3.12 14.73 6.84
C LYS A 130 3.85 15.86 6.12
N LYS A 131 4.35 16.87 6.85
CA LYS A 131 5.23 17.91 6.28
C LYS A 131 6.44 17.26 5.63
N GLU A 132 7.06 16.31 6.33
CA GLU A 132 8.21 15.55 5.82
C GLU A 132 7.90 14.72 4.56
N PHE A 133 6.74 14.07 4.49
CA PHE A 133 6.34 13.37 3.26
C PHE A 133 6.04 14.31 2.10
N ILE A 134 5.43 15.47 2.34
CA ILE A 134 5.22 16.48 1.29
C ILE A 134 6.58 16.97 0.76
N ARG A 135 7.50 17.32 1.67
CA ARG A 135 8.86 17.78 1.35
C ARG A 135 9.63 16.75 0.50
N LYS A 136 9.68 15.50 0.96
CA LYS A 136 10.30 14.37 0.25
C LYS A 136 9.71 14.13 -1.13
N ASN A 137 8.37 14.18 -1.25
CA ASN A 137 7.69 14.00 -2.52
C ASN A 137 7.99 15.15 -3.50
N ARG A 138 7.91 16.40 -3.05
CA ARG A 138 8.23 17.56 -3.89
C ARG A 138 9.69 17.53 -4.35
N ALA A 139 10.64 17.20 -3.47
CA ALA A 139 12.04 17.02 -3.84
C ALA A 139 12.23 15.90 -4.89
N PHE A 140 11.55 14.76 -4.72
CA PHE A 140 11.55 13.67 -5.70
C PHE A 140 11.02 14.14 -7.07
N PHE A 141 9.88 14.82 -7.11
CA PHE A 141 9.32 15.32 -8.37
C PHE A 141 10.14 16.44 -9.00
N SER A 142 10.77 17.32 -8.21
CA SER A 142 11.71 18.31 -8.73
C SER A 142 12.91 17.65 -9.41
N LYS A 143 13.47 16.59 -8.83
CA LYS A 143 14.60 15.86 -9.41
C LYS A 143 14.26 15.20 -10.75
N TYR A 144 13.09 14.58 -10.86
CA TYR A 144 12.72 13.78 -12.03
C TYR A 144 11.69 14.44 -12.97
N HIS A 145 11.34 15.70 -12.73
CA HIS A 145 10.24 16.42 -13.38
C HIS A 145 10.18 16.22 -14.91
N ILE A 146 11.33 16.40 -15.58
CA ILE A 146 11.46 16.30 -17.04
C ILE A 146 11.14 14.89 -17.54
N ILE A 147 11.55 13.86 -16.80
CA ILE A 147 11.51 12.47 -17.27
C ILE A 147 10.12 11.85 -17.07
N ILE A 148 9.43 12.18 -15.97
CA ILE A 148 8.14 11.57 -15.61
C ILE A 148 6.92 12.47 -15.87
N GLY A 149 7.10 13.72 -16.30
CA GLY A 149 6.02 14.70 -16.33
C GLY A 149 4.81 14.33 -17.18
N THR A 150 5.01 13.73 -18.36
CA THR A 150 3.90 13.26 -19.21
C THR A 150 3.16 12.07 -18.59
N LEU A 151 3.87 11.21 -17.85
CA LEU A 151 3.29 10.06 -17.15
C LEU A 151 2.47 10.50 -15.93
N MET A 152 2.91 11.55 -15.22
CA MET A 152 2.16 12.10 -14.09
C MET A 152 0.81 12.66 -14.51
N LYS A 153 0.71 13.30 -15.69
CA LYS A 153 -0.59 13.72 -16.24
C LYS A 153 -1.52 12.53 -16.51
N LYS A 154 -0.98 11.42 -17.02
CA LYS A 154 -1.76 10.18 -17.22
C LYS A 154 -2.23 9.57 -15.90
N LEU A 155 -1.48 9.78 -14.81
CA LEU A 155 -1.82 9.27 -13.48
C LEU A 155 -3.03 10.00 -12.86
N GLU A 156 -3.26 11.26 -13.24
CA GLU A 156 -4.34 12.10 -12.72
C GLU A 156 -5.75 11.52 -12.91
N LYS A 157 -5.96 10.71 -13.94
CA LYS A 157 -7.26 10.07 -14.20
C LYS A 157 -7.64 8.99 -13.20
N TYR A 158 -6.68 8.41 -12.48
CA TYR A 158 -6.94 7.30 -11.55
C TYR A 158 -7.47 7.79 -10.20
N PRO A 159 -8.13 6.93 -9.41
CA PRO A 159 -8.57 7.29 -8.06
C PRO A 159 -7.40 7.75 -7.15
N PRO A 160 -7.62 8.66 -6.17
CA PRO A 160 -6.56 9.18 -5.30
C PRO A 160 -5.71 8.15 -4.54
N SER A 161 -6.28 6.98 -4.26
CA SER A 161 -5.55 5.88 -3.63
C SER A 161 -4.58 5.19 -4.60
N TRP A 162 -4.88 5.18 -5.89
CA TRP A 162 -4.05 4.55 -6.92
C TRP A 162 -2.94 5.48 -7.42
N GLN A 163 -3.10 6.78 -7.17
CA GLN A 163 -2.10 7.81 -7.44
C GLN A 163 -0.98 7.84 -6.38
N LYS A 164 -1.02 6.94 -5.40
CA LYS A 164 0.02 6.77 -4.38
C LYS A 164 0.71 5.42 -4.56
N PHE A 165 2.03 5.39 -4.49
CA PHE A 165 2.84 4.20 -4.75
C PHE A 165 3.92 4.01 -3.68
N GLU A 166 4.08 2.79 -3.18
CA GLU A 166 5.02 2.45 -2.12
C GLU A 166 5.85 1.22 -2.53
N TRP A 167 7.15 1.43 -2.72
CA TRP A 167 8.10 0.38 -3.09
C TRP A 167 8.74 -0.23 -1.84
N ASN A 168 8.24 -1.39 -1.41
CA ASN A 168 8.75 -2.10 -0.24
C ASN A 168 9.63 -3.30 -0.63
N CYS A 169 10.42 -3.13 -1.69
CA CYS A 169 11.33 -4.17 -2.16
C CYS A 169 12.80 -3.87 -1.94
N LEU A 170 13.15 -2.71 -1.37
CA LEU A 170 14.52 -2.22 -1.22
C LEU A 170 15.27 -2.36 -2.57
N ASP A 171 16.37 -3.13 -2.60
CA ASP A 171 17.21 -3.48 -3.75
C ASP A 171 16.61 -4.57 -4.68
N GLY A 172 15.36 -4.97 -4.46
CA GLY A 172 14.66 -5.89 -5.35
C GLY A 172 14.55 -5.36 -6.78
N GLU A 173 14.43 -6.27 -7.73
CA GLU A 173 14.29 -5.92 -9.15
C GLU A 173 13.12 -4.96 -9.38
N ARG A 174 13.34 -3.86 -10.13
CA ARG A 174 12.34 -2.83 -10.45
C ARG A 174 11.29 -3.30 -11.48
N ASN A 175 10.67 -4.43 -11.20
CA ASN A 175 9.62 -5.03 -11.98
C ASN A 175 8.44 -5.36 -11.06
N ILE A 176 7.40 -4.53 -11.14
CA ILE A 176 6.18 -4.64 -10.33
C ILE A 176 5.55 -6.03 -10.47
N ARG A 177 5.55 -6.59 -11.69
CA ARG A 177 4.97 -7.90 -11.97
C ARG A 177 5.79 -9.07 -11.41
N LYS A 178 7.00 -8.87 -10.91
CA LYS A 178 7.75 -9.93 -10.21
C LYS A 178 7.44 -10.00 -8.72
N HIS A 179 6.49 -9.21 -8.23
CA HIS A 179 6.31 -8.96 -6.80
C HIS A 179 4.86 -9.14 -6.34
N ILE A 180 4.65 -9.12 -5.02
CA ILE A 180 3.32 -9.13 -4.43
C ILE A 180 2.79 -7.71 -4.38
N ILE A 181 1.57 -7.48 -4.87
CA ILE A 181 0.98 -6.15 -5.03
C ILE A 181 -0.26 -6.03 -4.13
N GLN A 182 -0.51 -4.85 -3.55
CA GLN A 182 -1.74 -4.57 -2.82
C GLN A 182 -2.28 -3.19 -3.17
N PHE A 183 -3.55 -3.13 -3.60
CA PHE A 183 -4.30 -1.89 -3.63
C PHE A 183 -4.89 -1.63 -2.24
N ARG A 184 -4.54 -0.51 -1.62
CA ARG A 184 -5.09 -0.07 -0.33
C ARG A 184 -5.72 1.31 -0.50
N ALA A 185 -6.56 1.72 0.44
CA ALA A 185 -7.06 3.10 0.49
C ALA A 185 -5.92 4.13 0.60
N SER A 186 -4.78 3.72 1.17
CA SER A 186 -3.60 4.57 1.34
C SER A 186 -2.63 4.56 0.15
N GLY A 187 -2.75 3.63 -0.81
CA GLY A 187 -1.74 3.48 -1.86
C GLY A 187 -1.69 2.08 -2.49
N ILE A 188 -1.05 2.00 -3.65
CA ILE A 188 -0.56 0.76 -4.24
C ILE A 188 0.78 0.42 -3.57
N ARG A 189 0.88 -0.78 -3.01
CA ARG A 189 2.09 -1.28 -2.36
C ARG A 189 2.67 -2.44 -3.13
N VAL A 190 3.95 -2.39 -3.43
CA VAL A 190 4.70 -3.50 -4.00
C VAL A 190 5.64 -4.06 -2.95
N LYS A 191 5.59 -5.37 -2.73
CA LYS A 191 6.29 -6.06 -1.65
C LYS A 191 7.08 -7.25 -2.18
N ARG A 192 8.18 -7.55 -1.48
CA ARG A 192 9.03 -8.71 -1.74
C ARG A 192 8.24 -10.02 -1.69
N THR A 193 8.80 -11.04 -2.33
CA THR A 193 8.24 -12.40 -2.38
C THR A 193 8.74 -13.29 -1.24
N ASN A 194 9.37 -12.72 -0.20
CA ASN A 194 9.81 -13.45 0.99
C ASN A 194 8.82 -13.40 2.16
N TYR A 195 7.74 -12.62 2.06
CA TYR A 195 6.64 -12.65 3.01
C TYR A 195 5.33 -12.30 2.31
N PHE A 196 4.21 -12.78 2.87
CA PHE A 196 2.90 -12.27 2.48
C PHE A 196 2.51 -11.09 3.38
N PRO A 197 1.96 -10.01 2.80
CA PRO A 197 1.27 -9.02 3.60
C PRO A 197 0.09 -9.64 4.35
N ALA A 198 -0.27 -9.04 5.49
CA ALA A 198 -1.42 -9.47 6.27
C ALA A 198 -2.68 -9.56 5.39
N LEU A 199 -3.35 -10.71 5.50
CA LEU A 199 -4.66 -10.93 4.94
C LEU A 199 -5.66 -10.01 5.65
N VAL A 200 -6.61 -9.46 4.91
CA VAL A 200 -7.62 -8.57 5.46
C VAL A 200 -9.00 -8.97 4.97
N LEU A 201 -10.01 -8.45 5.65
CA LEU A 201 -11.42 -8.75 5.42
C LEU A 201 -11.90 -8.34 4.04
N THR A 202 -11.39 -7.20 3.55
CA THR A 202 -11.87 -6.58 2.33
C THR A 202 -11.23 -7.21 1.10
N THR A 203 -12.09 -7.63 0.16
CA THR A 203 -11.64 -8.28 -1.08
C THR A 203 -10.82 -7.36 -1.97
N THR A 204 -11.06 -6.05 -1.91
CA THR A 204 -10.31 -5.02 -2.65
C THR A 204 -8.87 -4.85 -2.18
N GLN A 205 -8.54 -5.33 -0.97
CA GLN A 205 -7.22 -5.23 -0.37
C GLN A 205 -6.47 -6.57 -0.34
N ARG A 206 -7.01 -7.57 -1.03
CA ARG A 206 -6.36 -8.87 -1.18
C ARG A 206 -5.03 -8.72 -1.92
N PRO A 207 -4.00 -9.48 -1.50
CA PRO A 207 -2.75 -9.56 -2.25
C PRO A 207 -2.98 -10.03 -3.69
N ILE A 208 -2.32 -9.36 -4.62
CA ILE A 208 -2.21 -9.72 -6.02
C ILE A 208 -0.85 -10.39 -6.23
N ILE A 209 -0.87 -11.49 -6.97
CA ILE A 209 0.31 -12.20 -7.43
C ILE A 209 0.72 -11.56 -8.75
N GLY A 210 1.71 -10.67 -8.73
CA GLY A 210 2.03 -9.80 -9.86
C GLY A 210 2.38 -10.55 -11.15
N TRP A 211 2.99 -11.74 -11.03
CA TRP A 211 3.45 -12.50 -12.20
C TRP A 211 2.33 -13.35 -12.82
N GLU A 212 1.17 -13.42 -12.17
CA GLU A 212 0.00 -14.17 -12.62
C GLU A 212 -1.24 -13.28 -12.83
N ASP A 213 -1.14 -11.96 -12.56
CA ASP A 213 -2.22 -10.99 -12.71
C ASP A 213 -3.54 -11.36 -12.06
N ARG A 214 -3.44 -11.96 -10.89
CA ARG A 214 -4.59 -12.46 -10.14
C ARG A 214 -4.46 -12.18 -8.66
N TYR A 215 -5.59 -12.21 -7.99
CA TYR A 215 -5.62 -12.26 -6.54
C TYR A 215 -5.22 -13.65 -6.05
N ILE A 216 -4.69 -13.69 -4.83
CA ILE A 216 -4.53 -14.94 -4.09
C ILE A 216 -5.89 -15.63 -3.90
N THR A 217 -5.93 -16.96 -4.05
CA THR A 217 -7.16 -17.75 -3.86
C THR A 217 -7.46 -17.96 -2.37
N PRO A 218 -8.72 -18.29 -2.00
CA PRO A 218 -9.03 -18.68 -0.63
C PRO A 218 -8.22 -19.88 -0.12
N LYS A 219 -7.89 -20.85 -0.99
CA LYS A 219 -7.08 -22.02 -0.63
C LYS A 219 -5.65 -21.63 -0.29
N GLU A 220 -5.03 -20.79 -1.12
CA GLU A 220 -3.69 -20.24 -0.87
C GLU A 220 -3.68 -19.39 0.41
N ALA A 221 -4.70 -18.54 0.61
CA ALA A 221 -4.87 -17.76 1.83
C ALA A 221 -5.04 -18.65 3.08
N ALA A 222 -5.73 -19.77 2.97
CA ALA A 222 -5.85 -20.75 4.06
C ALA A 222 -4.51 -21.42 4.39
N ARG A 223 -3.66 -21.72 3.39
CA ARG A 223 -2.29 -22.19 3.64
C ARG A 223 -1.47 -21.17 4.41
N LEU A 224 -1.58 -19.88 4.06
CA LEU A 224 -0.90 -18.79 4.78
C LEU A 224 -1.32 -18.72 6.26
N GLN A 225 -2.57 -19.03 6.57
CA GLN A 225 -3.06 -19.09 7.95
C GLN A 225 -2.84 -20.46 8.62
N SER A 226 -2.17 -21.41 7.95
CA SER A 226 -2.05 -22.81 8.41
C SER A 226 -3.39 -23.51 8.65
N LEU A 227 -4.41 -23.12 7.90
CA LEU A 227 -5.80 -23.60 7.96
C LEU A 227 -6.22 -24.40 6.73
N HIS A 228 -5.29 -24.85 5.89
CA HIS A 228 -5.57 -25.52 4.61
C HIS A 228 -6.35 -26.84 4.70
N LYS A 229 -6.54 -27.39 5.91
CA LYS A 229 -7.30 -28.64 6.14
C LYS A 229 -8.79 -28.40 6.45
N ILE A 230 -9.22 -27.16 6.64
CA ILE A 230 -10.61 -26.85 6.96
C ILE A 230 -11.44 -26.71 5.68
N LYS A 231 -12.74 -27.02 5.76
CA LYS A 231 -13.68 -26.71 4.69
C LYS A 231 -13.89 -25.19 4.66
N LEU A 232 -13.55 -24.57 3.53
CA LEU A 232 -13.79 -23.14 3.32
C LEU A 232 -15.24 -22.92 2.83
N PRO A 233 -15.84 -21.75 3.12
CA PRO A 233 -17.08 -21.34 2.49
C PRO A 233 -16.93 -21.33 0.96
N GLU A 234 -18.01 -21.68 0.25
CA GLU A 234 -18.05 -21.62 -1.22
C GLU A 234 -17.95 -20.17 -1.72
N SER A 235 -18.58 -19.23 -1.00
CA SER A 235 -18.45 -17.80 -1.30
C SER A 235 -17.04 -17.31 -1.01
N GLU A 236 -16.36 -16.87 -2.07
CA GLU A 236 -15.00 -16.32 -2.00
C GLU A 236 -14.92 -15.13 -1.02
N ASN A 237 -15.95 -14.27 -1.01
CA ASN A 237 -16.05 -13.11 -0.12
C ASN A 237 -16.10 -13.54 1.35
N MET A 238 -16.94 -14.53 1.67
CA MET A 238 -17.04 -15.07 3.03
C MET A 238 -15.75 -15.75 3.46
N ALA A 239 -15.14 -16.55 2.58
CA ALA A 239 -13.88 -17.24 2.87
C ALA A 239 -12.77 -16.24 3.23
N SER A 240 -12.63 -15.14 2.49
CA SER A 240 -11.62 -14.13 2.85
C SER A 240 -11.96 -13.30 4.07
N ARG A 241 -13.23 -13.07 4.36
CA ARG A 241 -13.61 -12.44 5.64
C ARG A 241 -13.18 -13.32 6.81
N TYR A 242 -13.41 -14.63 6.75
CA TYR A 242 -12.98 -15.55 7.80
C TYR A 242 -11.46 -15.68 7.89
N LEU A 243 -10.79 -15.89 6.76
CA LEU A 243 -9.32 -16.03 6.73
C LEU A 243 -8.58 -14.73 7.06
N GLY A 244 -9.18 -13.57 6.80
CA GLY A 244 -8.64 -12.26 7.17
C GLY A 244 -8.72 -11.98 8.68
N ASN A 245 -9.74 -12.50 9.36
CA ASN A 245 -9.87 -12.43 10.82
C ASN A 245 -9.18 -13.60 11.55
N ALA A 246 -8.89 -14.69 10.82
CA ALA A 246 -8.24 -15.84 11.40
C ALA A 246 -6.85 -15.50 11.91
N VAL A 247 -6.51 -16.11 13.03
CA VAL A 247 -5.16 -16.11 13.57
C VAL A 247 -4.45 -17.36 13.04
N ASN A 248 -3.17 -17.24 12.69
CA ASN A 248 -2.42 -18.36 12.12
C ASN A 248 -2.40 -19.56 13.08
N ALA A 249 -2.98 -20.69 12.65
CA ALA A 249 -3.21 -21.85 13.50
C ALA A 249 -1.92 -22.52 13.99
N LYS A 250 -0.83 -22.45 13.20
CA LYS A 250 0.46 -22.98 13.62
C LYS A 250 1.03 -22.16 14.77
N ILE A 251 0.92 -20.82 14.72
CA ILE A 251 1.37 -19.96 15.81
C ILE A 251 0.52 -20.17 17.07
N VAL A 252 -0.81 -20.28 16.92
CA VAL A 252 -1.71 -20.63 18.03
C VAL A 252 -1.29 -21.96 18.66
N ARG A 253 -1.01 -23.00 17.87
CA ARG A 253 -0.54 -24.30 18.39
C ARG A 253 0.78 -24.19 19.14
N LEU A 254 1.74 -23.42 18.62
CA LEU A 254 3.05 -23.24 19.26
C LEU A 254 2.90 -22.53 20.61
N ILE A 255 2.10 -21.47 20.68
CA ILE A 255 1.82 -20.77 21.94
C ILE A 255 1.04 -21.68 22.89
N GLY A 256 0.00 -22.35 22.40
CA GLY A 256 -0.84 -23.25 23.19
C GLY A 256 -0.07 -24.41 23.81
N LYS A 257 0.91 -24.99 23.12
CA LYS A 257 1.78 -26.03 23.69
C LYS A 257 2.53 -25.58 24.94
N ASN A 258 2.94 -24.32 25.01
CA ASN A 258 3.65 -23.79 26.17
C ASN A 258 2.69 -23.37 27.30
N LEU A 259 1.38 -23.39 27.06
CA LEU A 259 0.33 -23.14 28.06
C LEU A 259 -0.20 -24.41 28.70
N LEU A 260 -0.12 -25.54 28.00
CA LEU A 260 -0.49 -26.84 28.52
C LEU A 260 0.63 -27.30 29.47
N VAL A 261 0.26 -27.48 30.73
CA VAL A 261 1.09 -28.13 31.76
C VAL A 261 1.05 -29.63 31.54
#